data_AF-A0A6P2GRF0-F1
#
_entry.id   AF-A0A6P2GRF0-F1
#
_cell.length_a   1.000
_cell.length_b   1.000
_cell.length_c   1.000
_cell.angle_alpha   90.00
_cell.angle_beta   90.00
_cell.angle_gamma   90.00
#
_symmetry.space_group_name_H-M   'P 1'
#
loop_
_entity.id
_entity.type
_entity.pdbx_description
1 polymer ?
#
loop_
_entity_poly.entity_id
_entity_poly.type
_entity_poly.pdbx_seq_one_letter_code
_entity_poly.pdbx_strand_id
1 'polypeptide(L)'
;MQITDSLNLAIPFGNGLVAYHAPIDRAVYEANYAVLHATLATMSKRGVHYLRASGPSIASLVLKDEAKREAAERGEKVDSVALLGEIKRLTTVLSPSPSGYETLPVDVALEQGKFDAEDWSELEASLVFFTCLVQTAKKSDRAIVANSAASVMDGSITSSAITAYVASLQISTKVEPTANLGSSPQPSDTSPAMGLPI
;
A
#
# COMPACT_ATOMS: atom_id res chain seq x y z
N MET A 1 -12.90 7.98 21.30
CA MET A 1 -12.12 8.29 20.08
C MET A 1 -12.92 7.72 18.91
N GLN A 2 -13.60 8.58 18.14
CA GLN A 2 -14.41 8.16 16.99
C GLN A 2 -13.45 7.98 15.81
N ILE A 3 -12.92 6.76 15.65
CA ILE A 3 -12.18 6.40 14.43
C ILE A 3 -13.25 6.34 13.34
N THR A 4 -13.17 7.18 12.32
CA THR A 4 -13.91 6.99 11.08
C THR A 4 -13.67 5.54 10.63
N ASP A 5 -14.72 4.73 10.48
CA ASP A 5 -14.68 3.30 10.11
C ASP A 5 -13.97 3.01 8.76
N SER A 6 -13.45 4.05 8.08
CA SER A 6 -12.72 3.98 6.83
C SER A 6 -11.34 3.34 7.02
N LEU A 7 -11.21 2.08 6.63
CA LEU A 7 -9.94 1.34 6.64
C LEU A 7 -9.16 1.59 5.33
N ASN A 8 -8.75 2.83 5.08
CA ASN A 8 -7.97 3.14 3.87
C ASN A 8 -6.59 2.51 3.95
N LEU A 9 -6.13 1.99 2.83
CA LEU A 9 -4.86 1.29 2.71
C LEU A 9 -3.83 2.21 2.03
N ALA A 10 -2.64 2.33 2.61
CA ALA A 10 -1.50 2.98 2.00
C ALA A 10 -0.39 1.96 1.81
N ILE A 11 -0.04 1.63 0.55
CA ILE A 11 1.03 0.69 0.20
C ILE A 11 2.19 1.47 -0.45
N PRO A 12 3.41 1.44 0.10
CA PRO A 12 4.59 1.94 -0.60
C PRO A 12 4.91 1.02 -1.79
N PHE A 13 5.23 1.60 -2.94
CA PHE A 13 5.61 0.83 -4.12
C PHE A 13 6.53 1.67 -5.04
N GLY A 14 7.27 0.99 -5.91
CA GLY A 14 8.23 1.64 -6.81
C GLY A 14 9.22 2.57 -6.10
N ASN A 15 9.73 3.57 -6.82
CA ASN A 15 10.72 4.53 -6.30
C ASN A 15 10.05 5.65 -5.47
N GLY A 16 9.55 5.29 -4.29
CA GLY A 16 8.99 6.24 -3.31
C GLY A 16 7.55 6.66 -3.57
N LEU A 17 6.81 5.94 -4.42
CA LEU A 17 5.39 6.13 -4.61
C LEU A 17 4.61 5.48 -3.47
N VAL A 18 3.40 5.98 -3.22
CA VAL A 18 2.46 5.36 -2.29
C VAL A 18 1.11 5.22 -2.96
N ALA A 19 0.56 4.01 -2.97
CA ALA A 19 -0.79 3.75 -3.43
C ALA A 19 -1.74 3.91 -2.24
N TYR A 20 -2.59 4.93 -2.31
CA TYR A 20 -3.65 5.19 -1.34
C TYR A 20 -4.97 4.66 -1.88
N HIS A 21 -5.53 3.63 -1.24
CA HIS A 21 -6.71 2.91 -1.68
C HIS A 21 -7.84 3.01 -0.67
N ALA A 22 -9.02 3.42 -1.16
CA ALA A 22 -10.24 3.43 -0.38
C ALA A 22 -10.96 2.07 -0.47
N PRO A 23 -11.58 1.57 0.62
CA PRO A 23 -12.37 0.34 0.59
C PRO A 23 -13.52 0.41 -0.43
N ILE A 24 -13.84 -0.72 -1.05
CA ILE A 24 -15.02 -0.81 -1.94
C ILE A 24 -16.33 -0.64 -1.15
N ASP A 25 -17.31 -0.04 -1.80
CA ASP A 25 -18.64 0.15 -1.23
C ASP A 25 -19.41 -1.16 -1.07
N ARG A 26 -20.42 -1.12 -0.20
CA ARG A 26 -21.26 -2.29 0.09
C ARG A 26 -21.97 -2.83 -1.15
N ALA A 27 -22.47 -1.96 -2.03
CA ALA A 27 -23.14 -2.36 -3.27
C ALA A 27 -22.19 -3.10 -4.23
N VAL A 28 -20.95 -2.62 -4.35
CA VAL A 28 -19.90 -3.29 -5.16
C VAL A 28 -19.58 -4.65 -4.58
N TYR A 29 -19.44 -4.75 -3.25
CA TYR A 29 -19.24 -6.04 -2.58
C TYR A 29 -20.42 -7.00 -2.82
N GLU A 30 -21.66 -6.55 -2.68
CA GLU A 30 -22.85 -7.39 -2.89
C GLU A 30 -23.03 -7.84 -4.33
N ALA A 31 -22.57 -7.07 -5.32
CA ALA A 31 -22.52 -7.52 -6.70
C ALA A 31 -21.43 -8.57 -6.95
N ASN A 32 -20.33 -8.53 -6.19
CA ASN A 32 -19.11 -9.32 -6.46
C ASN A 32 -18.76 -10.33 -5.35
N TYR A 33 -19.65 -10.59 -4.38
CA TYR A 33 -19.27 -11.37 -3.19
C TYR A 33 -18.86 -12.80 -3.57
N ALA A 34 -19.55 -13.44 -4.51
CA ALA A 34 -19.29 -14.82 -4.90
C ALA A 34 -17.84 -14.99 -5.39
N VAL A 35 -17.42 -14.17 -6.35
CA VAL A 35 -16.05 -14.20 -6.89
C VAL A 35 -14.99 -13.82 -5.85
N LEU A 36 -15.27 -12.86 -4.96
CA LEU A 36 -14.34 -12.47 -3.89
C LEU A 36 -14.10 -13.62 -2.90
N HIS A 37 -15.17 -14.30 -2.47
CA HIS A 37 -15.08 -15.46 -1.57
C HIS A 37 -14.40 -16.65 -2.26
N ALA A 38 -14.71 -16.91 -3.53
CA ALA A 38 -14.09 -17.98 -4.30
C ALA A 38 -12.58 -17.74 -4.50
N THR A 39 -12.20 -16.49 -4.79
CA THR A 39 -10.79 -16.06 -4.90
C THR A 39 -10.05 -16.29 -3.59
N LEU A 40 -10.62 -15.85 -2.47
CA LEU A 40 -10.03 -16.08 -1.15
C LEU A 40 -9.88 -17.57 -0.82
N ALA A 41 -10.91 -18.37 -1.11
CA ALA A 41 -10.88 -19.82 -0.90
C ALA A 41 -9.77 -20.48 -1.74
N THR A 42 -9.63 -20.11 -3.01
CA THR A 42 -8.58 -20.64 -3.89
C THR A 42 -7.19 -20.28 -3.39
N MET A 43 -6.94 -19.03 -2.98
CA MET A 43 -5.65 -18.62 -2.42
C MET A 43 -5.35 -19.32 -1.07
N SER A 44 -6.37 -19.56 -0.26
CA SER A 44 -6.24 -20.14 1.09
C SER A 44 -6.10 -21.67 1.08
N LYS A 45 -6.35 -22.31 -0.07
CA LYS A 45 -6.35 -23.79 -0.22
C LYS A 45 -5.04 -24.47 0.21
N ARG A 46 -3.92 -23.76 0.09
CA ARG A 46 -2.57 -24.27 0.46
C ARG A 46 -2.13 -23.83 1.86
N GLY A 47 -3.05 -23.27 2.65
CA GLY A 47 -2.82 -22.83 4.02
C GLY A 47 -2.33 -21.38 4.14
N VAL A 48 -2.27 -20.91 5.39
CA VAL A 48 -2.03 -19.50 5.72
C VAL A 48 -0.64 -19.00 5.34
N HIS A 49 0.38 -19.86 5.38
CA HIS A 49 1.74 -19.48 4.98
C HIS A 49 1.82 -19.19 3.48
N TYR A 50 1.19 -20.04 2.67
CA TYR A 50 1.10 -19.82 1.22
C TYR A 50 0.27 -18.56 0.90
N LEU A 51 -0.86 -18.38 1.58
CA LEU A 51 -1.70 -17.19 1.44
C LEU A 51 -0.91 -15.90 1.70
N ARG A 52 -0.10 -15.86 2.77
CA ARG A 52 0.72 -14.68 3.09
C ARG A 52 1.88 -14.48 2.13
N ALA A 53 2.55 -15.55 1.70
CA ALA A 53 3.75 -15.46 0.87
C ALA A 53 3.44 -15.17 -0.61
N SER A 54 2.33 -15.70 -1.14
CA SER A 54 2.01 -15.64 -2.57
C SER A 54 0.70 -14.92 -2.87
N GLY A 55 -0.18 -14.73 -1.88
CA GLY A 55 -1.47 -14.07 -2.08
C GLY A 55 -1.36 -12.69 -2.74
N PRO A 56 -0.54 -11.76 -2.21
CA PRO A 56 -0.39 -10.43 -2.79
C PRO A 56 0.06 -10.40 -4.26
N SER A 57 0.83 -11.40 -4.71
CA SER A 57 1.35 -11.41 -6.09
C SER A 57 0.43 -12.11 -7.09
N ILE A 58 -0.50 -12.95 -6.64
CA ILE A 58 -1.34 -13.75 -7.55
C ILE A 58 -2.84 -13.40 -7.49
N ALA A 59 -3.30 -12.60 -6.52
CA ALA A 59 -4.73 -12.47 -6.27
C ALA A 59 -5.53 -11.90 -7.45
N SER A 60 -4.97 -10.97 -8.23
CA SER A 60 -5.65 -10.44 -9.44
C SER A 60 -5.81 -11.52 -10.51
N LEU A 61 -4.84 -12.42 -10.66
CA LEU A 61 -4.91 -13.55 -11.60
C LEU A 61 -5.94 -14.57 -11.14
N VAL A 62 -5.92 -14.93 -9.85
CA VAL A 62 -6.91 -15.85 -9.27
C VAL A 62 -8.32 -15.28 -9.43
N LEU A 63 -8.54 -13.98 -9.15
CA LEU A 63 -9.82 -13.32 -9.36
C LEU A 63 -10.30 -13.43 -10.82
N LYS A 64 -9.40 -13.21 -11.79
CA LYS A 64 -9.70 -13.32 -13.23
C LYS A 64 -10.11 -14.76 -13.59
N ASP A 65 -9.43 -15.76 -13.04
CA ASP A 65 -9.74 -17.17 -13.30
C ASP A 65 -11.06 -17.61 -12.66
N GLU A 66 -11.32 -17.19 -11.42
CA GLU A 66 -12.57 -17.46 -10.71
C GLU A 66 -13.77 -16.81 -11.40
N ALA A 67 -13.63 -15.56 -11.85
CA ALA A 67 -14.68 -14.87 -12.59
C ALA A 67 -14.98 -15.52 -13.94
N LYS A 68 -13.95 -16.02 -14.65
CA LYS A 68 -14.15 -16.79 -15.89
C LYS A 68 -14.91 -18.09 -15.63
N ARG A 69 -14.58 -18.78 -14.54
CA ARG A 69 -15.27 -20.02 -14.17
C ARG A 69 -16.74 -19.76 -13.86
N GLU A 70 -17.03 -18.75 -13.04
CA GLU A 70 -18.40 -18.37 -12.68
C GLU A 70 -19.22 -17.93 -13.90
N ALA A 71 -18.63 -17.14 -14.79
CA ALA A 71 -19.26 -16.73 -16.04
C ALA A 71 -19.59 -17.93 -16.94
N ALA A 72 -18.68 -18.91 -17.04
CA ALA A 72 -18.90 -20.13 -17.81
C ALA A 72 -20.03 -21.00 -17.22
N GLU A 73 -20.13 -21.09 -15.90
CA GLU A 73 -21.20 -21.83 -15.21
C GLU A 73 -22.57 -21.17 -15.39
N ARG A 74 -22.63 -19.83 -15.45
CA ARG A 74 -23.87 -19.06 -15.64
C ARG A 74 -24.25 -18.82 -17.10
N GLY A 75 -23.33 -19.07 -18.04
CA GLY A 75 -23.50 -18.72 -19.45
C GLY A 75 -23.46 -17.21 -19.71
N GLU A 76 -22.83 -16.43 -18.83
CA GLU A 76 -22.74 -14.97 -18.88
C GLU A 76 -21.35 -14.49 -19.32
N LYS A 77 -21.19 -13.18 -19.55
CA LYS A 77 -19.88 -12.57 -19.82
C LYS A 77 -19.11 -12.33 -18.52
N VAL A 78 -17.78 -12.36 -18.60
CA VAL A 78 -16.86 -12.19 -17.47
C VAL A 78 -17.00 -10.78 -16.86
N ASP A 79 -17.32 -10.70 -15.56
CA ASP A 79 -17.54 -9.44 -14.83
C ASP A 79 -16.33 -8.99 -13.96
N SER A 80 -15.21 -9.73 -13.96
CA SER A 80 -14.02 -9.32 -13.19
C SER A 80 -13.41 -8.00 -13.66
N VAL A 81 -13.67 -7.60 -14.91
CA VAL A 81 -13.20 -6.33 -15.47
C VAL A 81 -13.81 -5.14 -14.73
N ALA A 82 -15.08 -5.24 -14.31
CA ALA A 82 -15.76 -4.16 -13.60
C ALA A 82 -15.18 -3.96 -12.19
N LEU A 83 -14.98 -5.05 -11.44
CA LEU A 83 -14.39 -4.97 -10.09
C LEU A 83 -12.95 -4.47 -10.11
N LEU A 84 -12.13 -4.91 -11.07
CA LEU A 84 -10.76 -4.42 -11.21
C LEU A 84 -10.72 -2.94 -11.63
N GLY A 85 -11.62 -2.54 -12.53
CA GLY A 85 -11.81 -1.13 -12.88
C GLY A 85 -12.18 -0.28 -11.66
N GLU A 86 -13.04 -0.80 -10.79
CA GLU A 86 -13.44 -0.13 -9.55
C GLU A 86 -12.29 -0.05 -8.54
N ILE A 87 -11.50 -1.12 -8.36
CA ILE A 87 -10.28 -1.09 -7.54
C ILE A 87 -9.31 -0.03 -8.05
N LYS A 88 -9.11 0.05 -9.36
CA LYS A 88 -8.27 1.07 -10.00
C LYS A 88 -8.82 2.47 -9.73
N ARG A 89 -10.13 2.69 -9.89
CA ARG A 89 -10.81 3.97 -9.65
C ARG A 89 -10.68 4.44 -8.21
N LEU A 90 -10.71 3.53 -7.24
CA LEU A 90 -10.59 3.81 -5.81
C LEU A 90 -9.15 4.00 -5.34
N THR A 91 -8.18 3.84 -6.23
CA THR A 91 -6.75 3.96 -5.93
C THR A 91 -6.21 5.29 -6.44
N THR A 92 -5.52 6.00 -5.57
CA THR A 92 -4.79 7.23 -5.91
C THR A 92 -3.31 7.02 -5.63
N VAL A 93 -2.47 7.43 -6.57
CA VAL A 93 -1.02 7.36 -6.47
C VAL A 93 -0.51 8.68 -5.91
N LEU A 94 0.28 8.59 -4.84
CA LEU A 94 1.01 9.70 -4.25
C LEU A 94 2.43 9.68 -4.81
N SER A 95 2.78 10.69 -5.60
CA SER A 95 4.09 10.82 -6.23
C SER A 95 4.89 11.93 -5.54
N PRO A 96 6.13 11.67 -5.09
CA PRO A 96 7.00 12.72 -4.56
C PRO A 96 7.26 13.82 -5.59
N SER A 97 7.23 15.06 -5.13
CA SER A 97 7.45 16.28 -5.92
C SER A 97 8.19 17.33 -5.06
N PRO A 98 8.80 18.36 -5.65
CA PRO A 98 9.48 19.41 -4.88
C PRO A 98 8.58 20.16 -3.87
N SER A 99 7.27 20.19 -4.10
CA SER A 99 6.28 20.81 -3.21
C SER A 99 5.61 19.82 -2.23
N GLY A 100 6.10 18.58 -2.15
CA GLY A 100 5.54 17.51 -1.30
C GLY A 100 5.02 16.36 -2.15
N TYR A 101 3.80 15.89 -1.93
CA TYR A 101 3.23 14.80 -2.72
C TYR A 101 2.16 15.30 -3.70
N GLU A 102 2.32 14.89 -4.96
CA GLU A 102 1.30 15.04 -6.00
C GLU A 102 0.34 13.84 -5.94
N THR A 103 -0.96 14.09 -6.02
CA THR A 103 -2.00 13.04 -6.03
C THR A 103 -2.48 12.80 -7.45
N LEU A 104 -2.30 11.60 -7.97
CA LEU A 104 -2.64 11.23 -9.34
C LEU A 104 -3.57 10.00 -9.37
N PRO A 105 -4.63 9.99 -10.20
CA PRO A 105 -5.30 8.75 -10.55
C PRO A 105 -4.31 7.76 -11.18
N VAL A 106 -4.57 6.46 -11.03
CA VAL A 106 -3.68 5.40 -11.56
C VAL A 106 -3.40 5.55 -13.04
N ASP A 107 -4.44 5.79 -13.86
CA ASP A 107 -4.29 5.95 -15.32
C ASP A 107 -3.36 7.12 -15.67
N VAL A 108 -3.54 8.26 -15.02
CA VAL A 108 -2.72 9.46 -15.24
C VAL A 108 -1.26 9.19 -14.84
N ALA A 109 -1.03 8.50 -13.73
CA ALA A 109 0.31 8.20 -13.27
C ALA A 109 1.03 7.18 -14.19
N LEU A 110 0.30 6.22 -14.76
CA LEU A 110 0.81 5.32 -15.81
C LEU A 110 1.15 6.08 -17.10
N GLU A 111 0.25 6.96 -17.57
CA GLU A 111 0.46 7.78 -18.76
C GLU A 111 1.67 8.71 -18.62
N GLN A 112 1.91 9.22 -17.41
CA GLN A 112 3.08 10.03 -17.07
C GLN A 112 4.36 9.20 -16.83
N GLY A 113 4.29 7.87 -16.91
CA GLY A 113 5.43 6.99 -16.69
C GLY A 113 6.00 7.06 -15.27
N LYS A 114 5.16 7.33 -14.27
CA LYS A 114 5.59 7.34 -12.85
C LYS A 114 5.96 5.93 -12.38
N PHE A 115 5.29 4.92 -12.93
CA PHE A 115 5.52 3.49 -12.78
C PHE A 115 5.04 2.80 -14.07
N ASP A 116 5.38 1.52 -14.25
CA ASP A 116 5.04 0.78 -15.47
C ASP A 116 3.88 -0.21 -15.29
N ALA A 117 3.61 -0.99 -16.34
CA ALA A 117 2.52 -1.97 -16.33
C ALA A 117 2.81 -3.18 -15.42
N GLU A 118 4.09 -3.50 -15.18
CA GLU A 118 4.50 -4.57 -14.28
C GLU A 118 4.29 -4.14 -12.83
N ASP A 119 4.76 -2.94 -12.47
CA ASP A 119 4.47 -2.29 -11.18
C ASP A 119 2.96 -2.25 -10.90
N TRP A 120 2.15 -1.89 -11.91
CA TRP A 120 0.69 -1.88 -11.78
C TRP A 120 0.13 -3.28 -11.53
N SER A 121 0.62 -4.30 -12.23
CA SER A 121 0.12 -5.67 -12.10
C SER A 121 0.37 -6.23 -10.71
N GLU A 122 1.53 -5.95 -10.12
CA GLU A 122 1.87 -6.35 -8.74
C GLU A 122 1.02 -5.60 -7.71
N LEU A 123 0.83 -4.29 -7.91
CA LEU A 123 -0.01 -3.47 -7.04
C LEU A 123 -1.48 -3.88 -7.14
N GLU A 124 -2.03 -4.12 -8.33
CA GLU A 124 -3.40 -4.60 -8.56
C GLU A 124 -3.64 -5.92 -7.82
N ALA A 125 -2.69 -6.86 -7.90
CA ALA A 125 -2.78 -8.11 -7.17
C ALA A 125 -2.81 -7.88 -5.65
N SER A 126 -1.97 -6.99 -5.13
CA SER A 126 -1.93 -6.64 -3.70
C SER A 126 -3.24 -6.01 -3.23
N LEU A 127 -3.82 -5.10 -4.02
CA LEU A 127 -5.10 -4.46 -3.73
C LEU A 127 -6.28 -5.45 -3.75
N VAL A 128 -6.30 -6.38 -4.71
CA VAL A 128 -7.29 -7.47 -4.76
C VAL A 128 -7.15 -8.38 -3.55
N PHE A 129 -5.92 -8.76 -3.17
CA PHE A 129 -5.64 -9.57 -1.98
C PHE A 129 -6.21 -8.93 -0.71
N PHE A 130 -5.92 -7.63 -0.51
CA PHE A 130 -6.44 -6.86 0.61
C PHE A 130 -7.97 -6.83 0.61
N THR A 131 -8.58 -6.51 -0.54
CA THR A 131 -10.03 -6.42 -0.69
C THR A 131 -10.72 -7.74 -0.35
N CYS A 132 -10.20 -8.86 -0.86
CA CYS A 132 -10.70 -10.21 -0.57
C CYS A 132 -10.67 -10.50 0.93
N LEU A 133 -9.58 -10.18 1.64
CA LEU A 133 -9.47 -10.44 3.07
C LEU A 133 -10.41 -9.56 3.90
N VAL A 134 -10.42 -8.26 3.65
CA VAL A 134 -11.15 -7.30 4.50
C VAL A 134 -12.66 -7.38 4.27
N GLN A 135 -13.11 -7.53 3.03
CA GLN A 135 -14.54 -7.49 2.73
C GLN A 135 -15.27 -8.77 3.13
N THR A 136 -14.57 -9.91 3.12
CA THR A 136 -15.11 -11.21 3.56
C THR A 136 -15.04 -11.39 5.08
N ALA A 137 -14.24 -10.59 5.78
CA ALA A 137 -14.13 -10.62 7.23
C ALA A 137 -15.39 -10.09 7.94
N LYS A 138 -15.69 -10.69 9.10
CA LYS A 138 -16.72 -10.21 10.02
C LYS A 138 -16.41 -8.79 10.45
N LYS A 139 -17.44 -7.96 10.64
CA LYS A 139 -17.28 -6.54 11.03
C LYS A 139 -16.38 -6.37 12.27
N SER A 140 -16.49 -7.24 13.27
CA SER A 140 -15.67 -7.23 14.49
C SER A 140 -14.17 -7.41 14.21
N ASP A 141 -13.83 -8.13 13.15
CA ASP A 141 -12.46 -8.60 12.89
C ASP A 141 -11.78 -7.79 11.78
N ARG A 142 -12.54 -6.96 11.04
CA ARG A 142 -12.06 -6.21 9.86
C ARG A 142 -10.83 -5.37 10.14
N ALA A 143 -10.78 -4.67 11.28
CA ALA A 143 -9.62 -3.86 11.61
C ALA A 143 -8.36 -4.73 11.82
N ILE A 144 -8.51 -5.88 12.48
CA ILE A 144 -7.39 -6.82 12.71
C ILE A 144 -6.95 -7.42 11.37
N VAL A 145 -7.90 -7.86 10.54
CA VAL A 145 -7.63 -8.44 9.23
C VAL A 145 -6.98 -7.41 8.30
N ALA A 146 -7.46 -6.16 8.27
CA ALA A 146 -6.89 -5.10 7.47
C ALA A 146 -5.44 -4.80 7.86
N ASN A 147 -5.15 -4.67 9.16
CA ASN A 147 -3.77 -4.48 9.63
C ASN A 147 -2.86 -5.68 9.31
N SER A 148 -3.36 -6.90 9.45
CA SER A 148 -2.59 -8.10 9.09
C SER A 148 -2.37 -8.21 7.58
N ALA A 149 -3.32 -7.79 6.75
CA ALA A 149 -3.18 -7.80 5.30
C ALA A 149 -2.22 -6.71 4.84
N ALA A 150 -2.36 -5.49 5.36
CA ALA A 150 -1.47 -4.37 5.07
C ALA A 150 0.00 -4.70 5.40
N SER A 151 0.26 -5.30 6.57
CA SER A 151 1.64 -5.66 6.98
C SER A 151 2.29 -6.73 6.11
N VAL A 152 1.53 -7.53 5.36
CA VAL A 152 2.09 -8.49 4.38
C VAL A 152 2.64 -7.77 3.15
N MET A 153 2.16 -6.57 2.87
CA MET A 153 2.49 -5.78 1.68
C MET A 153 3.26 -4.50 2.05
N ASP A 154 3.91 -4.49 3.21
CA ASP A 154 4.60 -3.33 3.80
C ASP A 154 3.73 -2.04 3.88
N GLY A 155 2.41 -2.22 3.88
CA GLY A 155 1.43 -1.15 3.90
C GLY A 155 0.98 -0.78 5.31
N SER A 156 0.16 0.26 5.38
CA SER A 156 -0.46 0.76 6.61
C SER A 156 -1.95 1.06 6.42
N ILE A 157 -2.71 1.02 7.51
CA ILE A 157 -4.12 1.40 7.53
C ILE A 157 -4.27 2.78 8.13
N THR A 158 -5.08 3.63 7.49
CA THR A 158 -5.37 4.98 7.94
C THR A 158 -6.84 5.32 7.81
N SER A 159 -7.39 5.99 8.82
CA SER A 159 -8.75 6.55 8.81
C SER A 159 -8.80 7.99 8.30
N SER A 160 -7.64 8.61 8.07
CA SER A 160 -7.51 9.98 7.56
C SER A 160 -7.84 10.02 6.08
N ALA A 161 -8.60 11.03 5.65
CA ALA A 161 -8.80 11.32 4.23
C ALA A 161 -7.44 11.58 3.53
N ILE A 162 -7.40 11.35 2.21
CA ILE A 162 -6.16 11.44 1.42
C ILE A 162 -5.41 12.77 1.60
N THR A 163 -6.10 13.90 1.68
CA THR A 163 -5.48 15.22 1.88
C THR A 163 -4.79 15.35 3.24
N ALA A 164 -5.43 14.84 4.29
CA ALA A 164 -4.85 14.79 5.64
C ALA A 164 -3.69 13.80 5.72
N TYR A 165 -3.78 12.68 5.01
CA TYR A 165 -2.68 11.72 4.90
C TYR A 165 -1.47 12.34 4.20
N VAL A 166 -1.65 12.99 3.05
CA VAL A 166 -0.59 13.72 2.32
C VAL A 166 0.07 14.78 3.21
N ALA A 167 -0.70 15.56 3.95
CA ALA A 167 -0.16 16.54 4.89
C ALA A 167 0.70 15.88 5.98
N SER A 168 0.33 14.70 6.47
CA SER A 168 1.12 13.96 7.46
C SER A 168 2.48 13.49 6.91
N LEU A 169 2.55 13.15 5.61
CA LEU A 169 3.81 12.78 4.95
C LEU A 169 4.76 13.98 4.81
N GLN A 170 4.23 15.18 4.51
CA GLN A 170 5.01 16.42 4.42
C GLN A 170 5.60 16.84 5.77
N ILE A 171 4.86 16.64 6.87
CA ILE A 171 5.37 16.95 8.22
C ILE A 171 6.52 16.00 8.59
N SER A 172 6.42 14.72 8.22
CA SER A 172 7.46 13.72 8.52
C SER A 172 8.78 13.93 7.75
N THR A 173 8.79 14.73 6.68
CA THR A 173 9.97 15.00 5.83
C THR A 173 10.70 16.30 6.20
N LYS A 174 10.16 17.12 7.11
CA LYS A 174 10.85 18.31 7.61
C LYS A 174 11.92 17.89 8.61
N VAL A 175 13.14 17.66 8.13
CA VAL A 175 14.34 17.45 8.96
C VAL A 175 14.47 18.65 9.93
N GLU A 176 14.40 18.38 11.23
CA GLU A 176 14.78 19.36 12.24
C GLU A 176 16.23 19.80 11.97
N PRO A 177 16.55 21.11 11.93
CA PRO A 177 17.93 21.54 11.86
C PRO A 177 18.64 21.04 13.11
N THR A 178 19.54 20.07 12.96
CA THR A 178 20.49 19.69 14.00
C THR A 178 21.30 20.94 14.31
N ALA A 179 21.03 21.54 15.48
CA ALA A 179 21.81 22.66 15.98
C ALA A 179 23.27 22.19 16.10
N ASN A 180 24.10 22.68 15.19
CA ASN A 180 25.53 22.44 15.19
C ASN A 180 26.13 23.23 16.37
N LEU A 181 26.14 22.61 17.55
CA LEU A 181 26.81 23.17 18.72
C LEU A 181 28.33 23.04 18.52
N GLY A 182 28.90 24.16 18.05
CA GLY A 182 30.12 24.72 18.62
C GLY A 182 31.35 23.82 18.66
N SER A 183 32.16 23.96 17.61
CA SER A 183 33.63 24.03 17.68
C SER A 183 34.26 23.95 19.08
N SER A 184 35.03 22.89 19.33
CA SER A 184 36.11 22.91 20.32
C SER A 184 37.47 22.88 19.59
N PRO A 185 38.47 23.66 20.04
CA PRO A 185 39.70 23.88 19.28
C PRO A 185 40.67 22.72 19.42
N GLN A 186 41.28 22.35 18.30
CA GLN A 186 42.40 21.43 18.20
C GLN A 186 43.68 22.08 18.78
N PRO A 187 44.43 21.44 19.70
CA PRO A 187 45.77 21.89 20.03
C PRO A 187 46.78 21.28 19.04
N SER A 188 47.47 22.15 18.30
CA SER A 188 48.63 21.83 17.47
C SER A 188 49.89 21.65 18.32
N ASP A 189 50.65 20.61 17.99
CA ASP A 189 52.00 20.27 18.45
C ASP A 189 52.98 21.44 18.55
N THR A 190 53.79 21.44 19.62
CA THR A 190 55.19 21.87 19.57
C THR A 190 56.02 21.12 20.63
N SER A 191 56.95 20.27 20.17
CA SER A 191 58.17 19.87 20.91
C SER A 191 59.32 20.73 20.38
N PRO A 192 60.34 21.15 21.18
CA PRO A 192 61.51 20.29 21.39
C PRO A 192 62.33 20.47 22.71
N ALA A 193 63.00 19.37 23.09
CA ALA A 193 64.40 19.21 23.58
C ALA A 193 65.06 20.03 24.73
N MET A 194 65.69 19.24 25.63
CA MET A 194 66.95 19.42 26.40
C MET A 194 67.04 20.29 27.68
N GLY A 195 67.52 19.66 28.78
CA GLY A 195 68.40 20.29 29.78
C GLY A 195 68.18 19.91 31.27
N LEU A 196 68.99 19.00 31.83
CA LEU A 196 69.41 18.96 33.26
C LEU A 196 70.19 20.25 33.63
N PRO A 197 70.45 20.65 34.91
CA PRO A 197 70.67 19.89 36.17
C PRO A 197 69.79 20.42 37.35
N ILE A 198 69.76 19.87 38.58
CA ILE A 198 70.78 19.71 39.65
C ILE A 198 70.37 18.53 40.54
#